data_AF-A9AWZ2-F1
#
_entry.id   AF-A9AWZ2-F1
#
_cell.length_a   1.000
_cell.length_b   1.000
_cell.length_c   1.000
_cell.angle_alpha   90.00
_cell.angle_beta   90.00
_cell.angle_gamma   90.00
#
_symmetry.space_group_name_H-M   'P 1'
#
loop_
_entity.id
_entity.type
_entity.pdbx_description
1 polymer ?
#
loop_
_entity_poly.entity_id
_entity_poly.type
_entity_poly.pdbx_seq_one_letter_code
_entity_poly.pdbx_strand_id
1 'polypeptide(L)'
;MSKHVVVYGRTSFCPDLARSQRFLAANNVAYTQINIDQDAEAGALVEGWVGHRSVPTIVIAEAGSNLPFEEPAPLPAGRQARSYDRGTVITEPSDEALTGFLKRNGLLS
;
A
#
# COMPACT_ATOMS: atom_id res chain seq x y z
N MET A 1 -0.58 5.90 18.59
CA MET A 1 0.79 5.51 18.23
C MET A 1 1.14 6.18 16.89
N SER A 2 2.41 6.16 16.47
CA SER A 2 2.84 6.84 15.24
C SER A 2 2.63 5.94 14.02
N LYS A 3 1.84 6.40 13.06
CA LYS A 3 1.60 5.71 11.79
C LYS A 3 2.76 5.88 10.81
N HIS A 4 2.99 4.88 9.98
CA HIS A 4 3.95 4.95 8.87
C HIS A 4 3.46 4.18 7.64
N VAL A 5 4.14 4.41 6.51
CA VAL A 5 3.81 3.78 5.23
C VAL A 5 4.66 2.54 5.02
N VAL A 6 4.02 1.44 4.63
CA VAL A 6 4.68 0.22 4.16
C VAL A 6 4.27 -0.03 2.71
N VAL A 7 5.25 -0.25 1.85
CA VAL A 7 5.04 -0.53 0.43
C VAL A 7 5.42 -1.98 0.16
N TYR A 8 4.42 -2.82 -0.09
CA TYR A 8 4.62 -4.16 -0.62
C TYR A 8 4.87 -4.06 -2.13
N GLY A 9 6.11 -4.34 -2.50
CA GLY A 9 6.63 -4.23 -3.86
C GLY A 9 7.25 -5.52 -4.35
N ARG A 10 7.94 -5.44 -5.49
CA ARG A 10 8.69 -6.53 -6.10
C ARG A 10 10.03 -6.03 -6.64
N THR A 11 10.97 -6.92 -6.90
CA THR A 11 12.29 -6.58 -7.50
C THR A 11 12.23 -6.36 -9.00
N SER A 12 11.32 -7.07 -9.69
CA SER A 12 11.13 -6.89 -11.12
C SER A 12 10.57 -5.49 -11.43
N PHE A 13 11.01 -4.90 -12.54
CA PHE A 13 10.54 -3.58 -12.95
C PHE A 13 9.01 -3.58 -13.11
N CYS A 14 8.35 -2.72 -12.34
CA CYS A 14 6.92 -2.52 -12.36
C CYS A 14 6.64 -1.02 -12.44
N PRO A 15 5.96 -0.53 -13.50
CA PRO A 15 5.71 0.89 -13.69
C PRO A 15 4.83 1.48 -12.59
N ASP A 16 3.84 0.74 -12.07
CA ASP A 16 3.00 1.20 -10.98
C ASP A 16 3.78 1.33 -9.66
N LEU A 17 4.70 0.42 -9.37
CA LEU A 17 5.56 0.50 -8.19
C LEU A 17 6.49 1.71 -8.26
N ALA A 18 7.15 1.89 -9.40
CA ALA A 18 8.05 3.02 -9.63
C ALA A 18 7.30 4.37 -9.53
N ARG A 19 6.05 4.44 -10.03
CA ARG A 19 5.21 5.63 -9.89
C ARG A 19 4.90 5.94 -8.42
N SER A 20 4.45 4.96 -7.65
CA SER A 20 4.16 5.15 -6.22
C SER A 20 5.39 5.57 -5.43
N GLN A 21 6.55 4.95 -5.68
CA GLN A 21 7.81 5.33 -5.03
C GLN A 21 8.22 6.77 -5.37
N ARG A 22 8.12 7.15 -6.64
CA ARG A 22 8.40 8.52 -7.09
C ARG A 22 7.45 9.52 -6.43
N PHE A 23 6.16 9.21 -6.35
CA PHE A 23 5.17 10.04 -5.68
C PHE A 23 5.52 10.25 -4.20
N LEU A 24 5.82 9.17 -3.47
CA LEU A 24 6.18 9.23 -2.05
C LEU A 24 7.44 10.05 -1.84
N ALA A 25 8.46 9.85 -2.67
CA ALA A 25 9.70 10.62 -2.63
C ALA A 25 9.47 12.12 -2.90
N ALA A 26 8.68 12.46 -3.93
CA ALA A 26 8.38 13.85 -4.28
C ALA A 26 7.62 14.60 -3.17
N ASN A 27 6.86 13.87 -2.34
CA ASN A 27 6.11 14.42 -1.22
C ASN A 27 6.81 14.25 0.14
N ASN A 28 8.08 13.81 0.16
CA ASN A 28 8.85 13.55 1.38
C ASN A 28 8.16 12.59 2.36
N VAL A 29 7.41 11.61 1.85
CA VAL A 29 6.74 10.59 2.66
C VAL A 29 7.69 9.41 2.85
N ALA A 30 8.19 9.23 4.07
CA ALA A 30 9.02 8.09 4.42
C ALA A 30 8.22 6.78 4.38
N TYR A 31 8.84 5.70 3.89
CA TYR A 31 8.21 4.39 3.82
C TYR A 31 9.22 3.25 3.99
N THR A 32 8.73 2.09 4.44
CA THR A 32 9.46 0.82 4.42
C THR A 32 9.00 0.00 3.22
N GLN A 33 9.92 -0.57 2.45
CA GLN A 33 9.57 -1.47 1.35
C GLN A 33 9.75 -2.94 1.76
N ILE A 34 8.77 -3.78 1.43
CA ILE A 34 8.83 -5.23 1.58
C ILE A 34 8.73 -5.87 0.20
N ASN A 35 9.63 -6.80 -0.11
CA ASN A 35 9.64 -7.50 -1.38
C ASN A 35 8.93 -8.85 -1.28
N ILE A 36 7.76 -8.96 -1.91
CA ILE A 36 6.95 -10.19 -1.86
C ILE A 36 7.53 -11.35 -2.68
N ASP A 37 8.49 -11.09 -3.57
CA ASP A 37 9.18 -12.15 -4.32
C ASP A 37 10.24 -12.86 -3.45
N GLN A 38 10.69 -12.21 -2.38
CA GLN A 38 11.71 -12.72 -1.45
C GLN A 38 11.13 -13.12 -0.09
N ASP A 39 9.88 -12.75 0.17
CA ASP A 39 9.16 -13.00 1.41
C ASP A 39 7.80 -13.62 1.09
N ALA A 40 7.70 -14.93 1.28
CA ALA A 40 6.49 -15.70 1.00
C ALA A 40 5.33 -15.33 1.93
N GLU A 41 5.61 -14.95 3.17
CA GLU A 41 4.60 -14.52 4.14
C GLU A 41 4.01 -13.17 3.71
N ALA A 42 4.86 -12.23 3.31
CA ALA A 42 4.43 -10.95 2.73
C ALA A 42 3.59 -11.13 1.47
N GLY A 43 3.95 -12.07 0.60
CA GLY A 43 3.17 -12.43 -0.58
C GLY A 43 1.77 -12.95 -0.24
N ALA A 44 1.68 -13.85 0.75
CA ALA A 44 0.42 -14.40 1.23
C ALA A 44 -0.48 -13.34 1.89
N LEU A 45 0.11 -12.38 2.62
CA LEU A 45 -0.63 -11.25 3.20
C LEU A 45 -1.27 -10.38 2.11
N VAL A 46 -0.51 -9.99 1.08
CA VAL A 46 -1.03 -9.21 -0.04
C VAL A 46 -2.16 -9.95 -0.75
N GLU A 47 -1.98 -11.24 -1.00
CA GLU A 47 -3.02 -12.08 -1.59
C GLU A 47 -4.27 -12.18 -0.70
N GLY A 48 -4.11 -12.30 0.62
CA GLY A 48 -5.22 -12.27 1.57
C GLY A 48 -5.99 -10.95 1.57
N TRP A 49 -5.30 -9.82 1.41
CA TRP A 49 -5.95 -8.51 1.38
C TRP A 49 -6.63 -8.20 0.05
N VAL A 50 -6.05 -8.63 -1.07
CA VAL A 50 -6.43 -8.14 -2.42
C VAL A 50 -7.06 -9.24 -3.29
N GLY A 51 -6.84 -10.51 -2.94
CA GLY A 51 -7.18 -11.69 -3.74
C GLY A 51 -6.09 -12.09 -4.74
N HIS A 52 -5.04 -11.27 -4.89
CA HIS A 52 -3.92 -11.49 -5.80
C HIS A 52 -2.64 -10.88 -5.23
N ARG A 53 -1.48 -11.31 -5.73
CA ARG A 53 -0.16 -10.71 -5.42
C ARG A 53 0.09 -9.39 -6.18
N SER A 54 -0.86 -8.47 -6.12
CA SER A 54 -0.80 -7.17 -6.80
C SER A 54 0.16 -6.21 -6.10
N VAL A 55 1.03 -5.57 -6.87
CA VAL A 55 1.94 -4.53 -6.35
C VAL A 55 1.85 -3.27 -7.22
N PRO A 56 2.10 -2.07 -6.66
CA PRO A 56 2.35 -1.82 -5.24
C PRO A 56 1.07 -2.00 -4.42
N THR A 57 1.16 -2.68 -3.28
CA THR A 57 0.12 -2.60 -2.23
C THR A 57 0.68 -1.79 -1.09
N ILE A 58 0.04 -0.67 -0.77
CA ILE A 58 0.50 0.30 0.22
C ILE A 58 -0.36 0.17 1.45
N VAL A 59 0.28 0.07 2.60
CA VAL A 59 -0.32 -0.18 3.91
C VAL A 59 0.03 0.95 4.86
N ILE A 60 -0.94 1.38 5.68
CA ILE A 60 -0.65 2.20 6.85
C ILE A 60 -0.55 1.29 8.07
N ALA A 61 0.60 1.33 8.72
CA ALA A 61 0.92 0.49 9.86
C ALA A 61 1.31 1.33 11.08
N GLU A 62 1.17 0.76 12.27
CA GLU A 62 1.73 1.32 13.51
C GLU A 62 3.23 1.02 13.61
N ALA A 63 3.97 1.85 14.33
CA ALA A 63 5.40 1.65 14.54
C ALA A 63 5.74 0.23 15.02
N GLY A 64 6.69 -0.42 14.34
CA GLY A 64 7.12 -1.79 14.64
C GLY A 64 6.26 -2.90 14.02
N SER A 65 5.21 -2.55 13.27
CA SER A 65 4.40 -3.50 12.50
C SER A 65 4.53 -3.25 11.00
N ASN A 66 4.36 -4.30 10.20
CA ASN A 66 4.20 -4.17 8.75
C ASN A 66 2.74 -4.39 8.30
N LEU A 67 1.86 -4.68 9.25
CA LEU A 67 0.45 -4.98 9.00
C LEU A 67 -0.41 -3.71 9.09
N PRO A 68 -1.56 -3.69 8.40
CA PRO A 68 -2.58 -2.66 8.57
C PRO A 68 -2.90 -2.43 10.05
N PHE A 69 -2.94 -1.16 10.49
CA PHE A 69 -3.26 -0.86 11.88
C PHE A 69 -4.70 -1.21 12.29
N GLU A 70 -5.58 -1.36 11.30
CA GLU A 70 -6.93 -1.91 11.42
C GLU A 70 -7.26 -2.69 10.13
N GLU A 71 -8.24 -3.58 10.22
CA GLU A 71 -8.69 -4.38 9.08
C GLU A 71 -9.16 -3.48 7.93
N PRO A 72 -8.65 -3.68 6.69
CA PRO A 72 -9.09 -2.88 5.56
C PRO A 72 -10.56 -3.14 5.25
N ALA A 73 -11.28 -2.09 4.87
CA ALA A 73 -12.67 -2.20 4.44
C ALA A 73 -12.82 -3.25 3.32
N PRO A 74 -13.90 -4.04 3.29
CA PRO A 74 -14.07 -5.07 2.29
C PRO A 74 -14.19 -4.47 0.88
N LEU A 75 -13.78 -5.24 -0.13
CA LEU A 75 -14.04 -4.88 -1.52
C LEU A 75 -15.51 -5.14 -1.85
N PRO A 76 -16.25 -4.14 -2.36
CA PRO A 76 -17.60 -4.37 -2.85
C PRO A 76 -17.63 -5.41 -3.97
N ALA A 77 -18.72 -6.17 -4.07
CA ALA A 77 -18.88 -7.17 -5.12
C ALA A 77 -18.71 -6.56 -6.53
N GLY A 78 -17.86 -7.17 -7.35
CA GLY A 78 -17.54 -6.69 -8.70
C GLY A 78 -16.60 -5.49 -8.77
N ARG A 79 -16.13 -4.95 -7.63
CA ARG A 79 -15.18 -3.82 -7.61
C ARG A 79 -13.74 -4.34 -7.66
N GLN A 80 -12.92 -3.72 -8.52
CA GLN A 80 -11.48 -3.94 -8.56
C GLN A 80 -10.78 -3.20 -7.40
N ALA A 81 -9.71 -3.78 -6.87
CA ALA A 81 -8.93 -3.19 -5.78
C ALA A 81 -8.09 -1.99 -6.20
N ARG A 82 -7.76 -1.88 -7.49
CA ARG A 82 -6.91 -0.83 -8.03
C ARG A 82 -7.45 0.57 -7.68
N SER A 83 -6.59 1.40 -7.09
CA SER A 83 -6.90 2.77 -6.68
C SER A 83 -8.12 2.91 -5.76
N TYR A 84 -8.52 1.84 -5.06
CA TYR A 84 -9.62 1.87 -4.11
C TYR A 84 -9.09 1.95 -2.68
N ASP A 85 -9.31 3.09 -2.02
CA ASP A 85 -8.93 3.31 -0.63
C ASP A 85 -9.83 2.47 0.31
N ARG A 86 -9.21 1.56 1.06
CA ARG A 86 -9.88 0.70 2.05
C ARG A 86 -9.52 1.07 3.50
N GLY A 87 -9.14 2.32 3.75
CA GLY A 87 -8.74 2.84 5.07
C GLY A 87 -7.25 2.68 5.33
N THR A 88 -6.81 1.44 5.42
CA THR A 88 -5.43 1.08 5.77
C THR A 88 -4.65 0.45 4.64
N VAL A 89 -5.33 0.07 3.56
CA VAL A 89 -4.74 -0.59 2.39
C VAL A 89 -5.23 0.07 1.11
N ILE A 90 -4.30 0.34 0.19
CA ILE A 90 -4.61 0.73 -1.18
C ILE A 90 -3.67 0.00 -2.15
N THR A 91 -4.19 -0.48 -3.27
CA THR A 91 -3.42 -1.26 -4.25
C THR A 91 -3.36 -0.55 -5.59
N GLU A 92 -2.18 -0.57 -6.22
CA GLU A 92 -1.89 0.00 -7.54
C GLU A 92 -2.47 1.42 -7.72
N PRO A 93 -2.24 2.35 -6.78
CA PRO A 93 -2.92 3.63 -6.79
C PRO A 93 -2.45 4.53 -7.93
N SER A 94 -3.38 5.35 -8.44
CA SER A 94 -3.04 6.61 -9.11
C SER A 94 -2.50 7.61 -8.09
N ASP A 95 -1.82 8.66 -8.58
CA ASP A 95 -1.31 9.73 -7.73
C ASP A 95 -2.44 10.44 -6.97
N GLU A 96 -3.62 10.61 -7.59
CA GLU A 96 -4.82 11.17 -6.97
C GLU A 96 -5.31 10.29 -5.81
N ALA A 97 -5.44 8.99 -6.04
CA ALA A 97 -5.91 8.06 -5.01
C ALA A 97 -4.90 7.94 -3.86
N LEU A 98 -3.60 7.93 -4.17
CA LEU A 98 -2.54 7.92 -3.17
C LEU A 98 -2.51 9.21 -2.34
N THR A 99 -2.74 10.36 -2.97
CA THR A 99 -2.88 11.66 -2.28
C THR A 99 -4.00 11.61 -1.26
N GLY A 100 -5.22 11.19 -1.68
CA GLY A 100 -6.38 11.10 -0.80
C GLY A 100 -6.15 10.13 0.37
N PHE A 101 -5.59 8.95 0.07
CA PHE A 101 -5.26 7.93 1.06
C PHE A 101 -4.31 8.43 2.14
N LEU A 102 -3.24 9.13 1.75
CA LEU A 102 -2.25 9.66 2.71
C LEU A 102 -2.79 10.85 3.51
N LYS A 103 -3.55 11.77 2.88
CA LYS A 103 -4.20 12.89 3.58
C LYS A 103 -5.17 12.39 4.65
N ARG A 104 -6.03 11.43 4.30
CA ARG A 104 -6.96 10.80 5.24
C ARG A 104 -6.25 10.21 6.46
N ASN A 105 -5.06 9.64 6.23
CA ASN A 105 -4.26 9.03 7.29
C ASN A 105 -3.33 10.02 8.01
N GLY A 106 -3.35 11.31 7.67
CA GLY A 106 -2.53 12.35 8.31
C GLY A 106 -1.04 12.27 7.94
N LEU A 107 -0.71 11.62 6.82
CA LEU A 107 0.66 11.40 6.34
C LEU A 107 1.05 12.34 5.18
N LEU A 108 0.11 13.18 4.75
CA LEU A 108 0.30 14.20 3.72
C LEU A 108 -0.62 15.39 4.02
N SER A 109 -0.14 16.62 3.78
CA SER A 109 -0.89 17.87 3.97
C SER A 109 -1.72 18.26 2.75
#